data_AF-A0A2V6TKB2-F1
#
_entry.id   AF-A0A2V6TKB2-F1
#
_cell.length_a   1.000
_cell.length_b   1.000
_cell.length_c   1.000
_cell.angle_alpha   90.00
_cell.angle_beta   90.00
_cell.angle_gamma   90.00
#
_symmetry.space_group_name_H-M   'P 1'
#
loop_
_entity.id
_entity.type
_entity.pdbx_description
1 polymer ?
#
loop_
_entity_poly.entity_id
_entity_poly.type
_entity_poly.pdbx_seq_one_letter_code
_entity_poly.pdbx_strand_id
1 'polypeptide(L)'
;MKKEYDFSKGRRGAVLEAPPGKTRITIRIDDDILRWFRTQVDKAGGGSYQTAMNEALRRFMESSENHLERAIRRVLREELSRYRIGRKAR
;
A
#
# COMPACT_ATOMS: atom_id res chain seq x y z
N MET A 1 7.97 3.33 -43.26
CA MET A 1 7.43 2.19 -42.48
C MET A 1 7.36 0.96 -43.38
N LYS A 2 7.76 -0.22 -42.90
CA LYS A 2 7.64 -1.46 -43.68
C LYS A 2 6.17 -1.90 -43.73
N LYS A 3 5.74 -2.43 -44.88
CA LYS A 3 4.35 -2.82 -45.12
C LYS A 3 3.92 -4.04 -44.31
N GLU A 4 4.83 -4.96 -44.01
CA GLU A 4 4.51 -6.21 -43.31
C GLU A 4 5.66 -6.61 -42.35
N TYR A 5 5.29 -7.17 -41.20
CA TYR A 5 6.21 -7.70 -40.20
C TYR A 5 5.85 -9.16 -39.92
N ASP A 6 6.84 -10.04 -40.07
CA ASP A 6 6.69 -11.47 -39.78
C ASP A 6 6.85 -11.73 -38.28
N PHE A 7 5.77 -12.15 -37.64
CA PHE A 7 5.71 -12.49 -36.22
C PHE A 7 5.65 -14.01 -35.96
N SER A 8 5.95 -14.85 -36.96
CA SER A 8 5.92 -16.32 -36.86
C SER A 8 6.79 -16.89 -35.75
N LYS A 9 7.85 -16.17 -35.34
CA LYS A 9 8.76 -16.54 -34.23
C LYS A 9 8.53 -15.74 -32.94
N GLY A 10 7.49 -14.91 -32.87
CA GLY A 10 7.18 -14.11 -31.69
C GLY A 10 6.66 -14.96 -30.54
N ARG A 11 7.42 -15.10 -29.45
CA ARG A 11 6.87 -15.65 -28.20
C ARG A 11 5.95 -14.61 -27.56
N ARG A 12 4.68 -14.98 -27.35
CA ARG A 12 3.76 -14.22 -26.50
C ARG A 12 4.16 -14.41 -25.04
N GLY A 13 4.96 -13.48 -24.52
CA GLY A 13 5.32 -13.37 -23.11
C GLY A 13 5.17 -11.92 -22.65
N ALA A 14 5.05 -11.71 -21.34
CA ALA A 14 5.10 -10.35 -20.80
C ALA A 14 6.45 -9.72 -21.19
N VAL A 15 6.38 -8.62 -21.96
CA VAL A 15 7.57 -7.93 -22.50
C VAL A 15 8.47 -7.36 -21.40
N LEU A 16 7.97 -7.27 -20.17
CA LEU A 16 8.71 -6.80 -19.00
C LEU A 16 8.30 -7.65 -17.78
N GLU A 17 9.28 -8.29 -17.15
CA GLU A 17 9.11 -8.85 -15.81
C GLU A 17 8.82 -7.70 -14.84
N ALA A 18 7.92 -7.92 -13.88
CA ALA A 18 7.68 -6.92 -12.85
C ALA A 18 8.98 -6.68 -12.07
N PRO A 19 9.31 -5.43 -11.68
CA PRO A 19 10.49 -5.16 -10.88
C PRO A 19 10.52 -6.05 -9.63
N PRO A 20 11.70 -6.49 -9.16
CA PRO A 20 11.80 -7.33 -7.97
C PRO A 20 11.05 -6.69 -6.79
N GLY A 21 10.23 -7.49 -6.10
CA GLY A 21 9.40 -7.03 -4.97
C GLY A 21 8.04 -6.45 -5.35
N LYS A 22 7.64 -6.44 -6.63
CA LYS A 22 6.28 -6.06 -7.06
C LYS A 22 5.55 -7.26 -7.67
N THR A 23 4.46 -7.68 -7.05
CA THR A 23 3.59 -8.74 -7.58
C THR A 23 2.48 -8.14 -8.43
N ARG A 24 2.34 -8.59 -9.68
CA ARG A 24 1.20 -8.23 -10.52
C ARG A 24 -0.03 -9.00 -10.04
N ILE A 25 -1.05 -8.27 -9.60
CA ILE A 25 -2.33 -8.82 -9.18
C ILE A 25 -3.46 -8.26 -10.05
N THR A 26 -4.52 -9.05 -10.22
CA THR A 26 -5.78 -8.58 -10.83
C THR A 26 -6.75 -8.31 -9.69
N ILE A 27 -7.04 -7.04 -9.43
CA ILE A 27 -7.97 -6.60 -8.40
C ILE A 27 -9.03 -5.68 -9.02
N ARG A 28 -10.25 -5.70 -8.48
CA ARG A 28 -11.26 -4.69 -8.78
C ARG A 28 -11.08 -3.53 -7.83
N ILE A 29 -11.03 -2.31 -8.37
CA ILE A 29 -10.95 -1.05 -7.63
C ILE A 29 -11.99 -0.12 -8.27
N ASP A 30 -12.66 0.67 -7.45
CA ASP A 30 -13.68 1.60 -7.91
C ASP A 30 -13.09 2.69 -8.82
N ASP A 31 -13.87 3.08 -9.83
CA ASP A 31 -13.43 4.01 -10.87
C ASP A 31 -13.13 5.41 -10.33
N ASP A 32 -13.82 5.83 -9.27
CA ASP A 32 -13.62 7.11 -8.60
C ASP A 32 -12.27 7.17 -7.89
N ILE A 33 -11.87 6.09 -7.20
CA ILE A 33 -10.56 5.95 -6.57
C ILE A 33 -9.45 6.02 -7.62
N LEU A 34 -9.58 5.26 -8.71
CA LEU A 34 -8.61 5.29 -9.81
C LEU A 34 -8.49 6.69 -10.43
N ARG A 35 -9.63 7.35 -10.66
CA ARG A 35 -9.68 8.70 -11.21
C ARG A 35 -9.01 9.71 -10.28
N TRP A 36 -9.27 9.62 -8.97
CA TRP A 36 -8.67 10.49 -7.99
C TRP A 36 -7.14 10.41 -8.01
N PHE A 37 -6.58 9.20 -7.95
CA PHE A 37 -5.12 9.02 -7.99
C PHE A 37 -4.48 9.48 -9.30
N ARG A 38 -5.16 9.28 -10.44
CA ARG A 38 -4.69 9.81 -11.74
C ARG A 38 -4.63 11.33 -11.72
N THR A 39 -5.70 11.99 -11.28
CA THR A 39 -5.73 13.46 -11.18
C THR A 39 -4.66 14.02 -10.25
N GLN A 40 -4.35 13.35 -9.13
CA GLN A 40 -3.27 13.79 -8.23
C GLN A 40 -1.90 13.74 -8.91
N VAL A 41 -1.62 12.68 -9.65
CA VAL A 41 -0.34 12.50 -10.34
C VAL A 41 -0.21 13.44 -11.55
N ASP A 42 -1.29 13.66 -12.27
CA ASP A 42 -1.33 14.62 -13.38
C ASP A 42 -1.04 16.05 -12.88
N LYS A 43 -1.62 16.43 -11.74
CA LYS A 43 -1.35 17.72 -11.08
C LYS A 43 0.10 17.88 -10.60
N ALA A 44 0.75 16.78 -10.21
CA ALA A 44 2.13 16.78 -9.74
C ALA A 44 3.17 16.84 -10.88
N GLY A 45 2.74 16.96 -12.14
CA GLY A 45 3.64 17.01 -13.30
C GLY A 45 4.03 15.65 -13.85
N GLY A 46 3.26 14.61 -13.53
CA GLY A 46 3.47 13.24 -13.99
C GLY A 46 3.90 12.28 -12.89
N GLY A 47 3.90 10.99 -13.20
CA GLY A 47 4.23 9.90 -12.27
C GLY A 47 3.37 8.66 -12.50
N SER A 48 3.45 7.70 -11.58
CA SER A 48 2.64 6.48 -11.62
C SER A 48 1.58 6.50 -10.53
N TYR A 49 0.29 6.50 -10.93
CA TYR A 49 -0.83 6.35 -10.00
C TYR A 49 -0.73 5.06 -9.17
N GLN A 50 -0.09 4.03 -9.71
CA GLN A 50 0.17 2.77 -8.98
C GLN A 50 1.16 2.99 -7.83
N THR A 51 2.16 3.85 -8.00
CA THR A 51 3.09 4.21 -6.92
C THR A 51 2.36 4.97 -5.82
N ALA A 52 1.58 5.98 -6.19
CA ALA A 52 0.80 6.78 -5.22
C ALA A 52 -0.20 5.92 -4.43
N MET A 53 -0.89 5.00 -5.11
CA MET A 53 -1.81 4.06 -4.47
C MET A 53 -1.08 3.11 -3.51
N ASN A 54 0.07 2.55 -3.92
CA ASN A 54 0.87 1.70 -3.03
C ASN A 54 1.42 2.45 -1.81
N GLU A 55 1.81 3.71 -1.96
CA GLU A 55 2.26 4.54 -0.86
C GLU A 55 1.12 4.81 0.14
N ALA A 56 -0.08 5.10 -0.36
CA ALA A 56 -1.27 5.25 0.49
C ALA A 56 -1.56 3.97 1.29
N LEU A 57 -1.45 2.80 0.66
CA LEU A 57 -1.61 1.51 1.34
C LEU A 57 -0.52 1.30 2.42
N ARG A 58 0.73 1.69 2.18
CA ARG A 58 1.81 1.63 3.19
C ARG A 58 1.52 2.51 4.38
N ARG A 59 1.14 3.77 4.15
CA ARG A 59 0.76 4.70 5.22
C ARG A 59 -0.43 4.18 6.03
N PHE A 60 -1.40 3.55 5.36
CA PHE A 60 -2.51 2.91 6.04
C PHE A 60 -2.06 1.77 6.96
N MET A 61 -1.16 0.89 6.49
CA MET A 61 -0.58 -0.18 7.32
C MET A 61 0.14 0.40 8.54
N GLU A 62 1.02 1.39 8.35
CA GLU A 62 1.74 2.06 9.44
C GLU A 62 0.77 2.69 10.45
N SER A 63 -0.29 3.36 9.97
CA SER A 63 -1.31 3.96 10.84
C SER A 63 -2.10 2.92 11.64
N SER A 64 -2.36 1.76 11.04
CA SER A 64 -3.10 0.65 11.66
C SER A 64 -2.26 -0.02 12.74
N GLU A 65 -0.98 -0.26 12.48
CA GLU A 65 -0.02 -0.78 13.47
C GLU A 65 0.15 0.19 14.64
N ASN A 66 0.27 1.49 14.35
CA ASN A 66 0.32 2.53 15.37
C ASN A 66 -0.97 2.63 16.21
N HIS A 67 -2.13 2.31 15.63
CA HIS A 67 -3.39 2.26 16.38
C HIS A 67 -3.41 1.08 17.37
N LEU A 68 -2.97 -0.09 16.92
CA LEU A 68 -2.84 -1.28 17.76
C LEU A 68 -1.81 -1.08 18.87
N GLU A 69 -0.64 -0.53 18.55
CA GLU A 69 0.41 -0.22 19.52
C GLU A 69 -0.07 0.78 20.58
N ARG A 70 -0.79 1.83 20.17
CA ARG A 70 -1.37 2.80 21.12
C ARG A 70 -2.43 2.16 22.01
N ALA A 71 -3.28 1.29 21.47
CA ALA A 71 -4.28 0.55 22.24
C ALA A 71 -3.60 -0.37 23.28
N ILE A 72 -2.57 -1.12 22.87
CA ILE A 72 -1.80 -2.00 23.76
C ILE A 72 -1.09 -1.17 24.85
N ARG A 73 -0.43 -0.06 24.50
CA ARG A 73 0.23 0.83 25.48
C ARG A 73 -0.76 1.41 26.49
N ARG A 74 -1.98 1.73 26.07
CA ARG A 74 -3.04 2.21 26.95
C ARG A 74 -3.43 1.12 27.95
N VAL A 75 -3.75 -0.08 27.47
CA VAL A 75 -4.14 -1.21 28.32
C VAL A 75 -3.02 -1.58 29.29
N LEU A 76 -1.77 -1.68 28.82
CA LEU A 76 -0.61 -1.97 29.68
C LEU A 76 -0.41 -0.90 30.76
N ARG A 77 -0.60 0.39 30.44
CA ARG A 77 -0.49 1.47 31.43
C ARG A 77 -1.61 1.41 32.47
N GLU A 78 -2.83 1.10 32.04
CA GLU A 78 -3.97 0.92 32.94
C GLU A 78 -3.74 -0.25 33.91
N GLU A 79 -3.27 -1.40 33.41
CA GLU A 79 -2.97 -2.58 34.24
C GLU A 79 -1.77 -2.37 35.19
N LEU A 80 -0.67 -1.78 34.71
CA LEU A 80 0.49 -1.45 35.55
C LEU A 80 0.13 -0.42 36.64
N SER A 81 -0.73 0.55 36.33
CA SER A 81 -1.21 1.53 37.31
C SER A 81 -2.03 0.87 38.42
N ARG A 82 -2.95 -0.04 38.06
CA ARG A 82 -3.73 -0.84 39.03
C ARG A 82 -2.84 -1.69 39.92
N TYR A 83 -1.84 -2.36 39.35
CA TYR A 83 -0.88 -3.16 40.10
C TYR A 83 -0.07 -2.31 41.10
N ARG A 84 0.32 -1.09 40.70
CA ARG A 84 1.09 -0.18 41.55
C ARG A 84 0.27 0.41 42.71
N ILE A 85 -1.04 0.60 42.53
CA ILE A 85 -1.96 1.06 43.57
C ILE A 85 -2.19 -0.05 44.61
N GLY A 86 -2.37 -1.30 44.18
CA GLY A 86 -2.57 -2.45 45.08
C GLY A 86 -1.37 -2.78 45.98
N ARG A 87 -0.14 -2.41 45.56
CA ARG A 87 1.09 -2.62 46.34
C ARG A 87 1.35 -1.56 47.41
N LYS A 88 0.70 -0.39 47.31
CA LYS A 88 0.87 0.75 48.23
C LYS A 88 -0.18 0.75 49.36
N ALA A 89 -1.19 -0.10 49.25
CA ALA A 89 -2.28 -0.28 50.21
C ALA A 89 -2.08 -1.49 51.16
N ARG A 90 -0.85 -2.02 51.25
CA ARG A 90 -0.42 -3.01 52.25
C ARG A 90 0.68 -2.44 53.11
#